data_AF-A0A1H6E7W1-F1
#
_entry.id   AF-A0A1H6E7W1-F1
#
_cell.length_a   1.000
_cell.length_b   1.000
_cell.length_c   1.000
_cell.angle_alpha   90.00
_cell.angle_beta   90.00
_cell.angle_gamma   90.00
#
_symmetry.space_group_name_H-M   'P 1'
#
loop_
_entity.id
_entity.type
_entity.pdbx_description
1 polymer ?
#
loop_
_entity_poly.entity_id
_entity_poly.type
_entity_poly.pdbx_seq_one_letter_code
_entity_poly.pdbx_strand_id
1 'polypeptide(L)'
;MAALAEAIGVDQKTVERWMTTGRTPYRRHRFAVASHLGIDETYLWPDALSREQVASASESEIITVYPHRWSVPRDAWGRLFAKAEREIGVLVYAGLFLSEDAGVQRIFAEKARAGVRVRILLGDPGSPQVTERGADEGVGDAMAAKIHNAMVLYRPLRAIDGVEFRLHRTVLYNSIYRADDELLVNTHVYGVTAPHAPVWHLRKVAGGDITNTYLDSFERVWEGATPLPGE
;
A
#
# COMPACT_ATOMS: atom_id res chain seq x y z
N MET A 1 17.14 -13.20 -21.54
CA MET A 1 16.43 -12.73 -22.76
C MET A 1 15.55 -13.80 -23.37
N ALA A 2 16.06 -15.02 -23.63
CA ALA A 2 15.24 -16.13 -24.15
C ALA A 2 13.98 -16.42 -23.33
N ALA A 3 14.11 -16.53 -22.00
CA ALA A 3 12.96 -16.77 -21.11
C ALA A 3 11.89 -15.66 -21.16
N LEU A 4 12.30 -14.39 -21.25
CA LEU A 4 11.36 -13.27 -21.39
C LEU A 4 10.68 -13.30 -22.77
N ALA A 5 11.44 -13.59 -23.82
CA ALA A 5 10.92 -13.66 -25.19
C ALA A 5 9.86 -14.77 -25.35
N GLU A 6 10.14 -15.94 -24.78
CA GLU A 6 9.20 -17.06 -24.70
C GLU A 6 7.94 -16.67 -23.91
N ALA A 7 8.10 -16.09 -22.72
CA ALA A 7 6.99 -15.72 -21.84
C ALA A 7 6.03 -14.69 -22.47
N ILE A 8 6.54 -13.76 -23.29
CA ILE A 8 5.72 -12.71 -23.94
C ILE A 8 5.37 -13.03 -25.40
N GLY A 9 5.79 -14.19 -25.92
CA GLY A 9 5.49 -14.65 -27.27
C GLY A 9 6.13 -13.84 -28.39
N VAL A 10 7.41 -13.46 -28.24
CA VAL A 10 8.19 -12.79 -29.30
C VAL A 10 9.53 -13.51 -29.53
N ASP A 11 10.16 -13.24 -30.67
CA ASP A 11 11.51 -13.77 -30.95
C ASP A 11 12.57 -13.12 -30.04
N GLN A 12 13.58 -13.90 -29.64
CA GLN A 12 14.66 -13.41 -28.78
C GLN A 12 15.31 -12.15 -29.35
N LYS A 13 15.62 -12.09 -30.66
CA LYS A 13 16.26 -10.92 -31.30
C LYS A 13 15.42 -9.66 -31.16
N THR A 14 14.09 -9.80 -31.05
CA THR A 14 13.19 -8.67 -30.83
C THR A 14 13.43 -8.04 -29.45
N VAL A 15 13.57 -8.88 -28.42
CA VAL A 15 13.90 -8.43 -27.06
C VAL A 15 15.31 -7.84 -27.02
N GLU A 16 16.30 -8.49 -27.66
CA GLU A 16 17.68 -7.96 -27.71
C GLU A 16 17.70 -6.56 -28.33
N ARG A 17 16.95 -6.37 -29.41
CA ARG A 17 16.86 -5.08 -30.09
C ARG A 17 16.19 -3.99 -29.25
N TRP A 18 15.19 -4.32 -28.43
CA TRP A 18 14.64 -3.33 -27.48
C TRP A 18 15.70 -2.85 -26.48
N MET A 19 16.55 -3.77 -26.00
CA MET A 19 17.62 -3.46 -25.05
C MET A 19 18.80 -2.72 -25.70
N THR A 20 19.24 -3.14 -26.89
CA THR A 20 20.47 -2.60 -27.50
C THR A 20 20.25 -1.32 -28.30
N THR A 21 19.10 -1.16 -28.95
CA THR A 21 18.84 0.02 -29.80
C THR A 21 17.93 1.06 -29.13
N GLY A 22 17.52 0.83 -27.88
CA GLY A 22 16.58 1.70 -27.16
C GLY A 22 15.21 1.83 -27.84
N ARG A 23 14.83 0.86 -28.68
CA ARG A 23 13.55 0.93 -29.42
C ARG A 23 12.39 0.62 -28.50
N THR A 24 11.50 1.59 -28.29
CA THR A 24 10.27 1.40 -27.54
C THR A 24 9.36 0.35 -28.20
N PRO A 25 8.98 -0.74 -27.49
CA PRO A 25 8.08 -1.76 -28.04
C PRO A 25 6.67 -1.21 -28.28
N TYR A 26 5.86 -1.90 -29.09
CA TYR A 26 4.42 -1.61 -29.19
C TYR A 26 3.72 -1.86 -27.85
N ARG A 27 2.62 -1.14 -27.58
CA ARG A 27 1.86 -1.18 -26.31
C ARG A 27 1.58 -2.59 -25.79
N ARG A 28 1.14 -3.52 -26.66
CA ARG A 28 0.89 -4.92 -26.28
C ARG A 28 2.12 -5.60 -25.67
N HIS A 29 3.30 -5.37 -26.25
CA HIS A 29 4.54 -5.97 -25.80
C HIS A 29 5.07 -5.30 -24.55
N ARG A 30 4.94 -3.97 -24.44
CA ARG A 30 5.29 -3.25 -23.21
C ARG A 30 4.46 -3.73 -22.03
N PHE A 31 3.14 -3.83 -22.21
CA PHE A 31 2.24 -4.38 -21.21
C PHE A 31 2.59 -5.81 -20.80
N ALA A 32 2.89 -6.69 -21.77
CA ALA A 32 3.27 -8.07 -21.49
C ALA A 32 4.58 -8.17 -20.70
N VAL A 33 5.59 -7.37 -21.05
CA VAL A 33 6.87 -7.31 -20.33
C VAL A 33 6.68 -6.73 -18.92
N ALA A 34 5.97 -5.61 -18.79
CA ALA A 34 5.66 -4.98 -17.50
C ALA A 34 4.95 -5.96 -16.56
N SER A 35 3.93 -6.66 -17.08
CA SER A 35 3.18 -7.67 -16.31
C SER A 35 4.05 -8.86 -15.92
N HIS A 36 4.91 -9.35 -16.83
CA HIS A 36 5.80 -10.49 -16.55
C HIS A 36 6.87 -10.14 -15.52
N LEU A 37 7.41 -8.93 -15.57
CA LEU A 37 8.44 -8.46 -14.63
C LEU A 37 7.84 -7.96 -13.30
N GLY A 38 6.53 -7.69 -13.24
CA GLY A 38 5.91 -7.02 -12.10
C GLY A 38 6.38 -5.57 -11.93
N ILE A 39 6.91 -4.96 -12.99
CA ILE A 39 7.43 -3.59 -13.02
C ILE A 39 6.49 -2.73 -13.86
N ASP A 40 6.30 -1.47 -13.48
CA ASP A 40 5.39 -0.58 -14.21
C ASP A 40 5.87 -0.26 -15.64
N GLU A 41 4.92 -0.10 -16.56
CA GLU A 41 5.20 0.31 -17.95
C GLU A 41 5.84 1.71 -17.98
N THR A 42 5.41 2.65 -17.13
CA THR A 42 5.95 4.02 -17.07
C THR A 42 7.37 4.06 -16.50
N TYR A 43 7.72 3.10 -15.65
CA TYR A 43 9.08 2.94 -15.14
C TYR A 43 10.02 2.37 -16.22
N LEU A 44 9.58 1.34 -16.93
CA LEU A 44 10.38 0.70 -17.99
C LEU A 44 10.52 1.59 -19.24
N TRP A 45 9.48 2.35 -19.58
CA TRP A 45 9.47 3.26 -20.72
C TRP A 45 8.77 4.59 -20.38
N PRO A 46 9.46 5.53 -19.72
CA PRO A 46 8.86 6.80 -19.30
C PRO A 46 8.34 7.65 -20.45
N ASP A 47 8.97 7.54 -21.63
CA ASP A 47 8.58 8.29 -22.83
C ASP A 47 7.56 7.55 -23.71
N ALA A 48 7.05 6.39 -23.29
CA ALA A 48 6.17 5.55 -24.11
C ALA A 48 4.68 5.96 -24.08
N LEU A 49 4.28 6.76 -23.10
CA LEU A 49 2.94 7.31 -22.95
C LEU A 49 3.02 8.83 -22.92
N SER A 50 2.08 9.50 -23.59
CA SER A 50 1.93 10.94 -23.41
C SER A 50 1.40 11.25 -22.00
N ARG A 51 1.64 12.49 -21.52
CA ARG A 51 1.08 12.94 -20.23
C ARG A 51 -0.43 12.81 -20.15
N GLU A 52 -1.12 13.05 -21.27
CA GLU A 52 -2.58 12.90 -21.36
C GLU A 52 -3.02 11.43 -21.22
N GLN A 53 -2.26 10.50 -21.80
CA GLN A 53 -2.53 9.07 -21.66
C GLN A 53 -2.32 8.58 -20.23
N VAL A 54 -1.28 9.06 -19.54
CA VAL A 54 -1.03 8.74 -18.12
C VAL A 54 -2.14 9.31 -17.24
N ALA A 55 -2.55 10.56 -17.48
CA ALA A 55 -3.65 11.18 -16.73
C ALA A 55 -4.97 10.41 -16.90
N SER A 56 -5.33 10.08 -18.14
CA SER A 56 -6.55 9.30 -18.43
C SER A 56 -6.51 7.89 -17.83
N ALA A 57 -5.35 7.22 -17.86
CA ALA A 57 -5.19 5.92 -17.19
C ALA A 57 -5.32 6.07 -15.67
N SER A 58 -4.72 7.11 -15.09
CA SER A 58 -4.76 7.39 -13.65
C SER A 58 -6.18 7.66 -13.13
N GLU A 59 -7.03 8.32 -13.91
CA GLU A 59 -8.46 8.47 -13.59
C GLU A 59 -9.16 7.11 -13.42
N SER A 60 -8.75 6.10 -14.18
CA SER A 60 -9.31 4.74 -14.10
C SER A 60 -8.81 3.95 -12.89
N GLU A 61 -7.82 4.45 -12.14
CA GLU A 61 -7.37 3.86 -10.88
C GLU A 61 -8.36 4.11 -9.74
N ILE A 62 -9.18 5.16 -9.85
CA ILE A 62 -10.13 5.54 -8.81
C ILE A 62 -11.38 4.67 -8.93
N ILE A 63 -11.54 3.71 -8.02
CA ILE A 63 -12.74 2.87 -7.93
C ILE A 63 -13.87 3.66 -7.26
N THR A 64 -13.58 4.30 -6.12
CA THR A 64 -14.58 5.02 -5.33
C THR A 64 -13.87 6.03 -4.42
N VAL A 65 -14.47 7.20 -4.24
CA VAL A 65 -14.07 8.16 -3.20
C VAL A 65 -15.18 8.22 -2.17
N TYR A 66 -14.85 7.83 -0.93
CA TYR A 66 -15.73 7.94 0.21
C TYR A 66 -15.52 9.31 0.87
N PRO A 67 -16.58 10.10 1.10
CA PRO A 67 -16.44 11.43 1.69
C PRO A 67 -15.85 11.38 3.10
N HIS A 68 -16.07 10.27 3.82
CA HIS A 68 -15.51 10.04 5.14
C HIS A 68 -15.17 8.56 5.36
N ARG A 69 -14.18 8.24 6.21
CA ARG A 69 -13.86 6.85 6.55
C ARG A 69 -15.02 6.10 7.20
N TRP A 70 -15.84 6.78 8.02
CA TRP A 70 -17.03 6.16 8.62
C TRP A 70 -18.12 5.79 7.59
N SER A 71 -18.04 6.30 6.36
CA SER A 71 -18.95 5.96 5.25
C SER A 71 -18.49 4.74 4.43
N VAL A 72 -17.27 4.26 4.64
CA VAL A 72 -16.79 3.04 3.98
C VAL A 72 -17.55 1.84 4.56
N PRO A 73 -18.05 0.91 3.72
CA PRO A 73 -18.74 -0.28 4.20
C PRO A 73 -17.89 -1.06 5.20
N ARG A 74 -18.51 -1.53 6.30
CA ARG A 74 -17.80 -2.19 7.40
C ARG A 74 -16.95 -3.38 6.94
N ASP A 75 -17.45 -4.14 5.97
CA ASP A 75 -16.79 -5.33 5.44
C ASP A 75 -15.79 -5.03 4.31
N ALA A 76 -15.64 -3.76 3.88
CA ALA A 76 -14.73 -3.40 2.79
C ALA A 76 -13.27 -3.75 3.08
N TRP A 77 -12.78 -3.48 4.30
CA TRP A 77 -11.42 -3.86 4.71
C TRP A 77 -11.23 -5.37 4.74
N GLY A 78 -12.18 -6.10 5.33
CA GLY A 78 -12.15 -7.56 5.34
C GLY A 78 -12.11 -8.14 3.92
N ARG A 79 -12.96 -7.64 3.01
CA ARG A 79 -12.97 -8.05 1.60
C ARG A 79 -11.68 -7.68 0.87
N LEU A 80 -11.10 -6.50 1.14
CA LEU A 80 -9.81 -6.09 0.56
C LEU A 80 -8.72 -7.09 0.95
N PHE A 81 -8.53 -7.32 2.25
CA PHE A 81 -7.46 -8.18 2.76
C PHE A 81 -7.68 -9.65 2.44
N ALA A 82 -8.93 -10.13 2.41
CA ALA A 82 -9.25 -11.50 2.05
C ALA A 82 -8.90 -11.86 0.60
N LYS A 83 -8.76 -10.88 -0.30
CA LYS A 83 -8.34 -11.09 -1.69
C LYS A 83 -6.82 -11.10 -1.88
N ALA A 84 -6.03 -10.69 -0.88
CA ALA A 84 -4.58 -10.60 -1.03
C ALA A 84 -3.96 -11.98 -1.32
N GLU A 85 -3.04 -12.03 -2.28
CA GLU A 85 -2.31 -13.23 -2.69
C GLU A 85 -0.80 -13.10 -2.49
N ARG A 86 -0.25 -11.88 -2.46
CA ARG A 86 1.20 -11.64 -2.32
C ARG A 86 1.51 -10.84 -1.07
N GLU A 87 0.79 -9.74 -0.85
CA GLU A 87 1.09 -8.81 0.23
C GLU A 87 -0.14 -8.12 0.82
N ILE A 88 -0.14 -7.98 2.14
CA ILE A 88 -0.97 -7.05 2.90
C ILE A 88 -0.05 -6.00 3.55
N GLY A 89 -0.39 -4.72 3.35
CA GLY A 89 0.32 -3.59 3.96
C GLY A 89 -0.62 -2.69 4.75
N VAL A 90 -0.23 -2.28 5.94
CA VAL A 90 -0.96 -1.30 6.76
C VAL A 90 0.02 -0.23 7.22
N LEU A 91 -0.26 1.03 6.92
CA LEU A 91 0.49 2.19 7.39
C LEU A 91 -0.46 3.17 8.08
N VAL A 92 -0.26 3.34 9.38
CA VAL A 92 -1.12 4.13 10.27
C VAL A 92 -0.30 4.68 11.43
N TYR A 93 -0.79 5.74 12.09
CA TYR A 93 -0.31 6.05 13.44
C TYR A 93 -0.77 4.95 14.41
N ALA A 94 -2.08 4.84 14.68
CA ALA A 94 -2.63 3.83 15.60
C ALA A 94 -3.40 2.70 14.90
N GLY A 95 -4.24 3.01 13.90
CA GLY A 95 -5.08 2.01 13.22
C GLY A 95 -5.97 1.19 14.14
N LEU A 96 -6.37 1.74 15.30
CA LEU A 96 -6.97 0.99 16.40
C LEU A 96 -8.19 0.13 15.98
N PHE A 97 -9.02 0.64 15.06
CA PHE A 97 -10.18 -0.08 14.54
C PHE A 97 -9.84 -1.41 13.84
N LEU A 98 -8.64 -1.55 13.25
CA LEU A 98 -8.19 -2.82 12.68
C LEU A 98 -7.67 -3.76 13.76
N SER A 99 -6.96 -3.22 14.77
CA SER A 99 -6.48 -4.03 15.88
C SER A 99 -7.62 -4.53 16.78
N GLU A 100 -8.76 -3.84 16.84
CA GLU A 100 -9.94 -4.29 17.58
C GLU A 100 -10.80 -5.30 16.80
N ASP A 101 -10.61 -5.40 15.48
CA ASP A 101 -11.40 -6.29 14.63
C ASP A 101 -10.82 -7.70 14.58
N ALA A 102 -11.40 -8.61 15.36
CA ALA A 102 -11.01 -10.02 15.40
C ALA A 102 -11.21 -10.75 14.06
N GLY A 103 -12.10 -10.27 13.18
CA GLY A 103 -12.27 -10.79 11.82
C GLY A 103 -11.08 -10.45 10.94
N VAL A 104 -10.65 -9.19 10.93
CA VAL A 104 -9.46 -8.75 10.19
C VAL A 104 -8.21 -9.44 10.73
N GLN A 105 -8.04 -9.54 12.05
CA GLN A 105 -6.89 -10.25 12.60
C GLN A 105 -6.83 -11.72 12.17
N ARG A 106 -7.97 -12.42 12.12
CA ARG A 106 -8.01 -13.79 11.58
C ARG A 106 -7.60 -13.84 10.12
N ILE A 107 -8.07 -12.90 9.29
CA ILE A 107 -7.67 -12.81 7.88
C ILE A 107 -6.15 -12.63 7.77
N PHE A 108 -5.53 -11.74 8.55
CA PHE A 108 -4.08 -11.56 8.54
C PHE A 108 -3.33 -12.84 8.91
N ALA A 109 -3.79 -13.54 9.95
CA ALA A 109 -3.20 -14.81 10.37
C ALA A 109 -3.33 -15.90 9.30
N GLU A 110 -4.50 -16.04 8.68
CA GLU A 110 -4.75 -17.02 7.61
C GLU A 110 -3.91 -16.72 6.37
N LYS A 111 -3.83 -15.45 5.98
CA LYS A 111 -3.05 -15.00 4.82
C LYS A 111 -1.56 -15.20 5.04
N ALA A 112 -1.04 -14.84 6.21
CA ALA A 112 0.36 -15.08 6.56
C ALA A 112 0.72 -16.58 6.50
N ARG A 113 -0.12 -17.46 7.07
CA ARG A 113 0.08 -18.93 6.99
C ARG A 113 0.00 -19.47 5.56
N ALA A 114 -0.74 -18.80 4.68
CA ALA A 114 -0.81 -19.13 3.26
C ALA A 114 0.37 -18.57 2.44
N GLY A 115 1.34 -17.90 3.09
CA GLY A 115 2.54 -17.35 2.45
C GLY A 115 2.43 -15.89 1.99
N VAL A 116 1.31 -15.21 2.27
CA VAL A 116 1.16 -13.77 2.00
C VAL A 116 1.98 -12.98 3.01
N ARG A 117 2.81 -12.05 2.54
CA ARG A 117 3.57 -11.18 3.44
C ARG A 117 2.63 -10.15 4.08
N VAL A 118 2.65 -10.02 5.40
CA VAL A 118 1.86 -9.02 6.13
C VAL A 118 2.79 -8.02 6.80
N ARG A 119 2.65 -6.74 6.43
CA ARG A 119 3.50 -5.64 6.92
C ARG A 119 2.65 -4.59 7.60
N ILE A 120 2.89 -4.34 8.88
CA ILE A 120 2.14 -3.38 9.68
C ILE A 120 3.11 -2.32 10.25
N LEU A 121 2.88 -1.07 9.85
CA LEU A 121 3.60 0.12 10.30
C LEU A 121 2.69 0.89 11.26
N LEU A 122 3.17 1.08 12.49
CA LEU A 122 2.54 1.92 13.51
C LEU A 122 3.41 3.17 13.75
N GLY A 123 2.81 4.25 14.21
CA GLY A 123 3.56 5.40 14.69
C GLY A 123 4.38 5.06 15.91
N ASP A 124 5.59 5.60 16.03
CA ASP A 124 6.36 5.52 17.26
C ASP A 124 5.71 6.40 18.35
N PRO A 125 5.17 5.81 19.43
CA PRO A 125 4.45 6.56 20.47
C PRO A 125 5.35 7.54 21.24
N GLY A 126 6.67 7.39 21.18
CA GLY A 126 7.65 8.32 21.76
C GLY A 126 8.15 9.39 20.78
N SER A 127 7.57 9.49 19.58
CA SER A 127 8.00 10.45 18.56
C SER A 127 7.27 11.79 18.66
N PRO A 128 7.95 12.91 18.35
CA PRO A 128 7.28 14.21 18.29
C PRO A 128 6.16 14.24 17.23
N GLN A 129 6.28 13.46 16.14
CA GLN A 129 5.26 13.39 15.09
C GLN A 129 3.92 12.85 15.60
N VAL A 130 3.94 11.86 16.50
CA VAL A 130 2.74 11.34 17.15
C VAL A 130 2.13 12.38 18.09
N THR A 131 2.97 13.06 18.87
CA THR A 131 2.53 14.12 19.80
C THR A 131 1.88 15.29 19.05
N GLU A 132 2.55 15.79 18.00
CA GLU A 132 2.05 16.86 17.14
C GLU A 132 0.73 16.45 16.47
N ARG A 133 0.63 15.23 15.93
CA ARG A 133 -0.63 14.74 15.35
C ARG A 133 -1.75 14.68 16.38
N GLY A 134 -1.45 14.25 17.60
CA GLY A 134 -2.40 14.25 18.70
C GLY A 134 -2.94 15.65 18.98
N ALA A 135 -2.07 16.65 19.06
CA ALA A 135 -2.45 18.05 19.26
C ALA A 135 -3.29 18.59 18.09
N ASP A 136 -2.83 18.39 16.84
CA ASP A 136 -3.50 18.87 15.63
C ASP A 136 -4.93 18.35 15.50
N GLU A 137 -5.16 17.06 15.81
CA GLU A 137 -6.48 16.43 15.72
C GLU A 137 -7.38 16.66 16.96
N GLY A 138 -6.89 17.37 17.99
CA GLY A 138 -7.61 17.52 19.26
C GLY A 138 -7.73 16.21 20.07
N VAL A 139 -6.86 15.22 19.79
CA VAL A 139 -6.78 13.93 20.49
C VAL A 139 -5.82 14.00 21.69
N GLY A 140 -4.81 14.87 21.63
CA GLY A 140 -3.76 15.02 22.64
C GLY A 140 -2.97 13.73 22.88
N ASP A 141 -2.56 13.52 24.13
CA ASP A 141 -1.75 12.37 24.58
C ASP A 141 -2.44 11.01 24.36
N ALA A 142 -3.75 11.00 24.12
CA ALA A 142 -4.48 9.79 23.82
C ALA A 142 -4.02 9.14 22.50
N MET A 143 -3.32 9.85 21.60
CA MET A 143 -2.78 9.25 20.39
C MET A 143 -1.73 8.18 20.71
N ALA A 144 -0.74 8.50 21.56
CA ALA A 144 0.27 7.53 22.00
C ALA A 144 -0.35 6.35 22.75
N ALA A 145 -1.36 6.61 23.60
CA ALA A 145 -2.10 5.55 24.30
C ALA A 145 -2.83 4.60 23.33
N LYS A 146 -3.44 5.11 22.26
CA LYS A 146 -4.08 4.29 21.22
C LYS A 146 -3.08 3.41 20.48
N ILE A 147 -1.87 3.91 20.22
CA ILE A 147 -0.78 3.14 19.59
C ILE A 147 -0.34 2.01 20.51
N HIS A 148 -0.11 2.29 21.79
CA HIS A 148 0.22 1.25 22.77
C HIS A 148 -0.87 0.18 22.87
N ASN A 149 -2.14 0.58 22.85
CA ASN A 149 -3.26 -0.37 22.84
C ASN A 149 -3.24 -1.26 21.59
N ALA A 150 -3.06 -0.67 20.40
CA ALA A 150 -2.94 -1.43 19.15
C ALA A 150 -1.79 -2.44 19.20
N MET A 151 -0.62 -2.05 19.73
CA MET A 151 0.53 -2.95 19.92
C MET A 151 0.20 -4.15 20.82
N VAL A 152 -0.54 -3.94 21.90
CA VAL A 152 -1.00 -5.02 22.80
C VAL A 152 -1.98 -5.94 22.08
N LEU A 153 -2.96 -5.38 21.38
CA LEU A 153 -3.99 -6.15 20.65
C LEU A 153 -3.40 -6.98 19.50
N TYR A 154 -2.29 -6.55 18.92
CA TYR A 154 -1.59 -7.26 17.86
C TYR A 154 -0.61 -8.34 18.35
N ARG A 155 -0.39 -8.50 19.66
CA ARG A 155 0.51 -9.53 20.22
C ARG A 155 0.30 -10.93 19.60
N PRO A 156 -0.92 -11.44 19.43
CA PRO A 156 -1.12 -12.78 18.85
C PRO A 156 -0.63 -12.90 17.40
N LEU A 157 -0.72 -11.82 16.62
CA LEU A 157 -0.25 -11.78 15.23
C LEU A 157 1.27 -11.70 15.12
N ARG A 158 1.94 -11.04 16.07
CA ARG A 158 3.40 -10.89 16.09
C ARG A 158 4.15 -12.23 16.18
N ALA A 159 3.50 -13.28 16.67
CA ALA A 159 4.07 -14.61 16.79
C ALA A 159 3.93 -15.46 15.51
N ILE A 160 3.31 -14.91 14.45
CA ILE A 160 3.07 -15.63 13.19
C ILE A 160 4.15 -15.26 12.19
N ASP A 161 4.85 -16.29 11.67
CA ASP A 161 5.80 -16.12 10.57
C ASP A 161 5.13 -15.47 9.36
N GLY A 162 5.83 -14.49 8.77
CA GLY A 162 5.29 -13.69 7.66
C GLY A 162 4.50 -12.45 8.08
N VAL A 163 4.27 -12.23 9.39
CA VAL A 163 3.73 -10.97 9.92
C VAL A 163 4.85 -10.13 10.54
N GLU A 164 5.12 -8.98 9.95
CA GLU A 164 6.16 -8.05 10.40
C GLU A 164 5.54 -6.74 10.91
N PHE A 165 6.00 -6.29 12.08
CA PHE A 165 5.62 -5.01 12.66
C PHE A 165 6.81 -4.06 12.75
N ARG A 166 6.61 -2.79 12.38
CA ARG A 166 7.60 -1.72 12.52
C ARG A 166 6.98 -0.43 13.08
N LEU A 167 7.83 0.40 13.70
CA LEU A 167 7.51 1.74 14.16
C LEU A 167 8.09 2.79 13.22
N HIS A 168 7.29 3.76 12.81
CA HIS A 168 7.74 4.89 11.98
C HIS A 168 7.68 6.22 12.74
N ARG A 169 8.59 7.14 12.36
CA ARG A 169 8.66 8.52 12.88
C ARG A 169 8.36 9.56 11.78
N THR A 170 7.72 9.12 10.69
CA THR A 170 7.37 9.97 9.55
C THR A 170 6.17 10.86 9.86
N VAL A 171 6.19 12.10 9.39
CA VAL A 171 5.00 12.95 9.29
C VAL A 171 4.04 12.31 8.29
N LEU A 172 2.94 11.75 8.79
CA LEU A 172 2.05 10.94 7.96
C LEU A 172 0.95 11.78 7.32
N TYR A 173 0.94 11.87 5.98
CA TYR A 173 -0.06 12.61 5.19
C TYR A 173 -1.31 11.80 4.83
N ASN A 174 -1.24 10.48 4.99
CA ASN A 174 -2.34 9.56 4.75
C ASN A 174 -2.06 8.23 5.46
N SER A 175 -3.12 7.50 5.79
CA SER A 175 -3.00 6.11 6.18
C SER A 175 -3.27 5.23 4.95
N ILE A 176 -2.49 4.16 4.77
CA ILE A 176 -2.59 3.25 3.62
C ILE A 176 -2.96 1.86 4.10
N TYR A 177 -3.95 1.26 3.46
CA TYR A 177 -4.33 -0.14 3.60
C TYR A 177 -4.23 -0.81 2.24
N ARG A 178 -3.30 -1.74 2.09
CA ARG A 178 -2.93 -2.40 0.83
C ARG A 178 -3.30 -3.87 0.88
N ALA A 179 -3.85 -4.36 -0.22
CA ALA A 179 -3.85 -5.76 -0.60
C ALA A 179 -3.36 -5.85 -2.05
N ASP A 180 -2.14 -6.35 -2.25
CA ASP A 180 -1.46 -6.42 -3.55
C ASP A 180 -1.44 -5.07 -4.29
N ASP A 181 -2.29 -4.92 -5.29
CA ASP A 181 -2.38 -3.75 -6.19
C ASP A 181 -3.67 -2.93 -5.94
N GLU A 182 -4.41 -3.22 -4.87
CA GLU A 182 -5.62 -2.51 -4.44
C GLU A 182 -5.38 -1.79 -3.10
N LEU A 183 -5.77 -0.52 -3.01
CA LEU A 183 -5.52 0.33 -1.84
C LEU A 183 -6.81 0.99 -1.34
N LEU A 184 -6.94 1.08 -0.02
CA LEU A 184 -7.73 2.11 0.63
C LEU A 184 -6.75 3.13 1.23
N VAL A 185 -6.83 4.38 0.77
CA VAL A 185 -6.00 5.49 1.25
C VAL A 185 -6.89 6.45 2.03
N ASN A 186 -6.73 6.49 3.35
CA ASN A 186 -7.42 7.48 4.18
C ASN A 186 -6.57 8.75 4.23
N THR A 187 -6.98 9.74 3.45
CA THR A 187 -6.27 11.03 3.35
C THR A 187 -6.35 11.76 4.68
N HIS A 188 -5.24 12.31 5.16
CA HIS A 188 -5.27 13.14 6.36
C HIS A 188 -5.61 14.59 5.99
N VAL A 189 -6.61 15.15 6.67
CA VAL A 189 -6.97 16.57 6.56
C VAL A 189 -6.59 17.23 7.88
N TYR A 190 -5.88 18.36 7.82
CA TYR A 190 -5.44 19.07 9.02
C TYR A 190 -6.63 19.43 9.92
N GLY A 191 -6.51 19.18 11.24
CA GLY A 191 -7.59 19.40 12.20
C GLY A 191 -8.74 18.38 12.17
N VAL A 192 -8.69 17.38 11.28
CA VAL A 192 -9.75 16.38 11.12
C VAL A 192 -9.25 15.01 11.54
N THR A 193 -9.95 14.38 12.48
CA THR A 193 -9.62 13.02 12.91
C THR A 193 -9.90 12.00 11.80
N ALA A 194 -9.12 10.91 11.78
CA ALA A 194 -9.18 9.89 10.74
C ALA A 194 -10.60 9.38 10.36
N PRO A 195 -11.56 9.13 11.29
CA PRO A 195 -12.93 8.75 10.92
C PRO A 195 -13.61 9.73 9.97
N HIS A 196 -13.41 11.04 10.14
CA HIS A 196 -14.09 12.10 9.39
C HIS A 196 -13.35 12.52 8.10
N ALA A 197 -12.14 12.03 7.88
CA ALA A 197 -11.38 12.33 6.68
C ALA A 197 -11.76 11.38 5.52
N PRO A 198 -11.60 11.79 4.25
CA PRO A 198 -12.01 10.99 3.10
C PRO A 198 -11.14 9.74 2.90
N VAL A 199 -11.68 8.77 2.16
CA VAL A 199 -10.96 7.55 1.78
C VAL A 199 -11.05 7.35 0.28
N TRP A 200 -9.90 7.16 -0.35
CA TRP A 200 -9.79 6.82 -1.76
C TRP A 200 -9.64 5.31 -1.88
N HIS A 201 -10.51 4.68 -2.66
CA HIS A 201 -10.37 3.29 -3.06
C HIS A 201 -9.73 3.25 -4.45
N LEU A 202 -8.49 2.78 -4.48
CA LEU A 202 -7.65 2.76 -5.66
C LEU A 202 -7.34 1.33 -6.07
N ARG A 203 -7.12 1.14 -7.37
CA ARG A 203 -6.57 -0.09 -7.91
C ARG A 203 -5.62 0.25 -9.05
N LYS A 204 -4.44 -0.34 -9.02
CA LYS A 204 -3.43 -0.16 -10.06
C LYS A 204 -3.99 -0.53 -11.42
N VAL A 205 -3.75 0.32 -12.41
CA VAL A 205 -4.03 0.04 -13.82
C VAL A 205 -2.78 0.33 -14.64
N ALA A 206 -2.60 -0.39 -15.75
CA ALA A 206 -1.43 -0.19 -16.60
C ALA A 206 -1.40 1.23 -17.20
N GLY A 207 -0.28 1.92 -17.01
CA GLY A 207 -0.08 3.30 -17.43
C GLY A 207 -0.66 4.36 -16.48
N GLY A 208 -1.30 3.95 -15.37
CA GLY A 208 -1.65 4.83 -14.26
C GLY A 208 -0.47 5.05 -13.32
N ASP A 209 -0.52 6.10 -12.50
CA ASP A 209 0.60 6.52 -11.65
C ASP A 209 0.21 6.86 -10.20
N ILE A 210 -1.09 7.02 -9.90
CA ILE A 210 -1.57 7.38 -8.57
C ILE A 210 -1.28 6.25 -7.59
N THR A 211 -1.63 5.00 -7.94
CA THR A 211 -1.42 3.85 -7.04
C THR A 211 0.07 3.63 -6.78
N ASN A 212 0.91 3.76 -7.81
CA ASN A 212 2.36 3.63 -7.68
C ASN A 212 2.94 4.65 -6.71
N THR A 213 2.49 5.90 -6.78
CA THR A 213 2.92 6.95 -5.84
C THR A 213 2.67 6.57 -4.38
N TYR A 214 1.50 5.99 -4.08
CA TYR A 214 1.18 5.54 -2.71
C TYR A 214 1.96 4.28 -2.31
N LEU A 215 2.17 3.34 -3.23
CA LEU A 215 2.99 2.15 -2.98
C LEU A 215 4.44 2.52 -2.68
N ASP A 216 5.05 3.41 -3.48
CA ASP A 216 6.40 3.92 -3.25
C ASP A 216 6.49 4.67 -1.92
N SER A 217 5.47 5.46 -1.57
CA SER A 217 5.39 6.11 -0.26
C SER A 217 5.35 5.09 0.87
N PHE A 218 4.63 3.97 0.73
CA PHE A 218 4.61 2.90 1.71
C PHE A 218 6.00 2.29 1.89
N GLU A 219 6.71 1.97 0.80
CA GLU A 219 8.07 1.40 0.85
C GLU A 219 9.07 2.35 1.52
N ARG A 220 9.04 3.64 1.18
CA ARG A 220 9.93 4.64 1.81
C ARG A 220 9.74 4.70 3.33
N VAL A 221 8.50 4.63 3.79
CA VAL A 221 8.21 4.59 5.23
C VAL A 221 8.66 3.27 5.84
N TRP A 222 8.44 2.14 5.15
CA TRP A 222 8.88 0.82 5.60
C TRP A 222 10.39 0.73 5.79
N GLU A 223 11.17 1.23 4.81
CA GLU A 223 12.63 1.23 4.82
C GLU A 223 13.22 2.09 5.95
N GLY A 224 12.58 3.23 6.25
CA GLY A 224 12.99 4.12 7.34
C GLY A 224 12.45 3.74 8.73
N ALA A 225 11.57 2.74 8.81
CA ALA A 225 10.94 2.32 10.07
C ALA A 225 11.80 1.29 10.83
N THR A 226 11.69 1.29 12.15
CA THR A 226 12.42 0.38 13.03
C THR A 226 11.56 -0.84 13.40
N PRO A 227 12.12 -2.06 13.50
CA PRO A 227 11.39 -3.22 14.00
C PRO A 227 10.76 -2.95 15.37
N LEU A 228 9.54 -3.43 15.56
CA LEU A 228 8.89 -3.36 16.87
C LEU A 228 9.72 -4.20 17.86
N PRO A 229 10.16 -3.65 19.01
CA PRO A 229 10.97 -4.39 19.98
C PRO A 229 10.28 -5.69 20.39
N GLY A 230 11.03 -6.79 20.45
CA GLY A 230 10.56 -8.02 21.09
C GLY A 230 10.09 -7.74 22.51
N GLU A 231 9.14 -8.54 23.01
CA GLU A 231 8.76 -8.46 24.43
C GLU A 231 9.90 -8.89 25.36
#